data_AF-A0A7K7D3M9-F1
#
_entry.id   AF-A0A7K7D3M9-F1
#
_cell.length_a   1.000
_cell.length_b   1.000
_cell.length_c   1.000
_cell.angle_alpha   90.00
_cell.angle_beta   90.00
_cell.angle_gamma   90.00
#
_symmetry.space_group_name_H-M   'P 1'
#
loop_
_entity.id
_entity.type
_entity.pdbx_description
1 polymer ?
#
loop_
_entity_poly.entity_id
_entity_poly.type
_entity_poly.pdbx_seq_one_letter_code
_entity_poly.pdbx_strand_id
1 'polypeptide(L)'
;DRLLLLLQSFTGYAEALLSGRAVPPPRGPGPGMSAGLTARTFWSSMLKLGALCQQLRDQKGCRWEISTQQSTPPSAPQVGKYQKEHLKCIVPEVLESGTASEAAQSTSVCPNPSVQPRAGPSLALSTRSVPTQTPGSPLAPCDSCSSAQASLHEVGRAITSICQSQNIPSALSKFQEALEDSAGRRNLSATDVSYWASEQSKDLSRINKHLQGLLQQLSPVRAELEEMGKQKDKLQKQVEDFSRKLQAEKNSQAEQQKAAEQSLKAKAKEHSEAVARLEQDKDDLRRGTELLGHGGSVFPELSKTTLLEEVSTTMVARSQVLELEEKVQVLTGQRDSLEQELSATRVRLEQELSASRVQLQKEKVHVESLLRHEESLQAKQSTLLQQLDSLDRELEELQASLGEAEEDKARLAEQLEQSQQHSGKQLQAQQLQANTAQLQEQAQELRERERLLVFFPDLHMPTETQFESSGNLTEDMKSQLQANKIRIEVLERENTQLEALLAKVKAAAEQGVLK
;
A
#
# COMPACT_ATOMS: atom_id res chain seq x y z
N ASP A 1 -1.28 25.36 26.04
CA ASP A 1 -2.02 26.31 25.19
C ASP A 1 -1.65 26.25 23.71
N ARG A 2 -0.43 26.61 23.28
CA ARG A 2 -0.07 26.59 21.83
C ARG A 2 -0.34 25.25 21.13
N LEU A 3 0.00 24.12 21.75
CA LEU A 3 -0.30 22.79 21.21
C LEU A 3 -1.81 22.52 21.12
N LEU A 4 -2.60 23.00 22.08
CA LEU A 4 -4.06 22.84 22.09
C LEU A 4 -4.72 23.61 20.95
N LEU A 5 -4.30 24.87 20.74
CA LEU A 5 -4.71 25.67 19.58
C LEU A 5 -4.35 24.98 18.26
N LEU A 6 -3.15 24.38 18.17
CA LEU A 6 -2.72 23.65 16.98
C LEU A 6 -3.64 22.44 16.73
N LEU A 7 -3.80 21.54 17.71
CA LEU A 7 -4.69 20.38 17.64
C LEU A 7 -6.11 20.80 17.22
N GLN A 8 -6.67 21.80 17.89
CA GLN A 8 -8.03 22.28 17.64
C GLN A 8 -8.20 22.89 16.23
N SER A 9 -7.19 23.59 15.71
CA SER A 9 -7.19 24.10 14.33
C SER A 9 -7.13 22.98 13.28
N PHE A 10 -6.33 21.93 13.52
CA PHE A 10 -6.28 20.75 12.66
C PHE A 10 -7.57 19.92 12.74
N THR A 11 -8.19 19.78 13.92
CA THR A 11 -9.51 19.15 14.07
C THR A 11 -10.55 19.85 13.20
N GLY A 12 -10.63 21.19 13.27
CA GLY A 12 -11.55 21.97 12.45
C GLY A 12 -11.27 21.86 10.95
N TYR A 13 -10.00 21.80 10.53
CA TYR A 13 -9.63 21.57 9.13
C TYR A 13 -10.02 20.17 8.64
N ALA A 14 -9.74 19.13 9.44
CA ALA A 14 -10.14 17.75 9.13
C ALA A 14 -11.67 17.61 9.06
N GLU A 15 -12.41 18.20 9.99
CA GLU A 15 -13.88 18.16 9.99
C GLU A 15 -14.50 18.91 8.80
N ALA A 16 -13.87 20.01 8.35
CA ALA A 16 -14.29 20.70 7.13
C ALA A 16 -14.06 19.87 5.86
N LEU A 17 -12.93 19.14 5.77
CA LEU A 17 -12.67 18.19 4.67
C LEU A 17 -13.67 17.01 4.70
N LEU A 18 -13.95 16.46 5.88
CA LEU A 18 -14.87 15.33 6.07
C LEU A 18 -16.34 15.71 5.76
N SER A 19 -16.73 16.95 5.99
CA SER A 19 -18.14 17.39 5.89
C SER A 19 -18.53 18.01 4.55
N GLY A 20 -17.58 18.20 3.62
CA GLY A 20 -17.81 18.73 2.27
C GLY A 20 -18.37 20.17 2.19
N ARG A 21 -18.52 20.87 3.33
CA ARG A 21 -19.18 22.18 3.42
C ARG A 21 -18.30 23.17 4.16
N ALA A 22 -18.05 24.33 3.56
CA ALA A 22 -17.39 25.45 4.22
C ALA A 22 -18.30 26.00 5.34
N VAL A 23 -17.98 25.65 6.59
CA VAL A 23 -18.59 26.19 7.81
C VAL A 23 -17.66 27.28 8.38
N PRO A 24 -18.17 28.37 9.00
CA PRO A 24 -17.32 29.46 9.49
C PRO A 24 -16.33 29.00 10.57
N PRO A 25 -15.23 29.74 10.82
CA PRO A 25 -14.27 29.36 11.84
C PRO A 25 -14.93 29.25 13.22
N PRO A 26 -14.54 28.24 14.04
CA PRO A 26 -15.13 28.04 15.35
C PRO A 26 -14.92 29.29 16.23
N ARG A 27 -15.96 29.66 16.99
CA ARG A 27 -15.89 30.78 17.95
C ARG A 27 -14.73 30.59 18.93
N GLY A 28 -14.14 31.72 19.35
CA GLY A 28 -12.95 31.77 20.18
C GLY A 28 -13.05 31.04 21.53
N PRO A 29 -11.90 30.85 22.21
CA PRO A 29 -11.72 29.85 23.26
C PRO A 29 -12.66 30.07 24.45
N GLY A 30 -13.59 29.13 24.64
CA GLY A 30 -14.41 29.04 25.85
C GLY A 30 -13.56 28.56 27.05
N PRO A 31 -13.74 29.15 28.25
CA PRO A 31 -12.97 28.76 29.43
C PRO A 31 -13.37 27.36 29.89
N GLY A 32 -12.44 26.39 29.80
CA GLY A 32 -12.62 25.04 30.35
C GLY A 32 -12.51 23.87 29.39
N MET A 33 -12.00 24.04 28.15
CA MET A 33 -11.76 22.90 27.27
C MET A 33 -10.63 22.01 27.79
N SER A 34 -10.98 20.82 28.29
CA SER A 34 -10.04 19.81 28.75
C SER A 34 -9.04 19.42 27.66
N ALA A 35 -7.75 19.39 28.03
CA ALA A 35 -6.67 19.04 27.12
C ALA A 35 -6.85 17.63 26.53
N GLY A 36 -7.30 16.67 27.36
CA GLY A 36 -7.57 15.30 26.93
C GLY A 36 -8.76 15.20 25.97
N LEU A 37 -9.79 16.03 26.13
CA LEU A 37 -10.94 16.04 25.22
C LEU A 37 -10.53 16.55 23.83
N THR A 38 -9.74 17.62 23.78
CA THR A 38 -9.25 18.24 22.54
C THR A 38 -8.26 17.32 21.79
N ALA A 39 -7.40 16.60 22.52
CA ALA A 39 -6.56 15.57 21.93
C ALA A 39 -7.40 14.39 21.39
N ARG A 40 -8.44 13.96 22.11
CA ARG A 40 -9.32 12.86 21.68
C ARG A 40 -10.13 13.22 20.43
N THR A 41 -10.64 14.44 20.32
CA THR A 41 -11.37 14.88 19.11
C THR A 41 -10.43 15.02 17.92
N PHE A 42 -9.23 15.59 18.10
CA PHE A 42 -8.19 15.60 17.06
C PHE A 42 -7.90 14.20 16.51
N TRP A 43 -7.57 13.24 17.38
CA TRP A 43 -7.26 11.88 16.92
C TRP A 43 -8.47 11.18 16.28
N SER A 44 -9.70 11.40 16.79
CA SER A 44 -10.91 10.85 16.17
C SER A 44 -11.15 11.41 14.76
N SER A 45 -10.97 12.71 14.56
CA SER A 45 -11.17 13.35 13.24
C SER A 45 -10.02 13.02 12.27
N MET A 46 -8.79 12.84 12.76
CA MET A 46 -7.66 12.32 11.95
C MET A 46 -7.86 10.86 11.54
N LEU A 47 -8.39 9.99 12.40
CA LEU A 47 -8.70 8.59 12.07
C LEU A 47 -9.80 8.50 11.00
N LYS A 48 -10.86 9.31 11.11
CA LYS A 48 -11.90 9.41 10.07
C LYS A 48 -11.34 9.89 8.72
N LEU A 49 -10.44 10.87 8.74
CA LEU A 49 -9.76 11.34 7.53
C LEU A 49 -8.86 10.25 6.92
N GLY A 50 -8.14 9.50 7.77
CA GLY A 50 -7.35 8.34 7.36
C GLY A 50 -8.20 7.25 6.70
N ALA A 51 -9.35 6.90 7.28
CA ALA A 51 -10.30 5.95 6.70
C ALA A 51 -10.80 6.40 5.32
N LEU A 52 -11.14 7.69 5.16
CA LEU A 52 -11.56 8.24 3.87
C LEU A 52 -10.43 8.20 2.82
N CYS A 53 -9.18 8.49 3.23
CA CYS A 53 -8.00 8.33 2.36
C CYS A 53 -7.69 6.88 2.00
N GLN A 54 -8.05 5.92 2.86
CA GLN A 54 -7.89 4.48 2.61
C GLN A 54 -8.97 3.99 1.62
N GLN A 55 -10.23 4.33 1.85
CA GLN A 55 -11.35 4.01 0.97
C GLN A 55 -11.13 4.54 -0.46
N LEU A 56 -10.59 5.76 -0.61
CA LEU A 56 -10.19 6.36 -1.90
C LEU A 56 -9.01 5.65 -2.59
N ARG A 57 -8.21 4.88 -1.84
CA ARG A 57 -7.08 4.09 -2.35
C ARG A 57 -7.56 2.73 -2.84
N ASP A 58 -8.41 2.08 -2.06
CA ASP A 58 -8.91 0.73 -2.37
C ASP A 58 -9.87 0.77 -3.58
N GLN A 59 -10.66 1.84 -3.72
CA GLN A 59 -11.45 2.10 -4.93
C GLN A 59 -10.61 2.29 -6.22
N LYS A 60 -9.31 2.61 -6.09
CA LYS A 60 -8.36 2.69 -7.22
C LYS A 60 -7.63 1.36 -7.48
N GLY A 61 -7.61 0.44 -6.51
CA GLY A 61 -7.03 -0.89 -6.65
C GLY A 61 -7.87 -1.80 -7.57
N CYS A 62 -9.18 -1.90 -7.31
CA CYS A 62 -10.10 -2.83 -7.99
C CYS A 62 -10.30 -2.59 -9.50
N ARG A 63 -9.70 -1.55 -10.09
CA ARG A 63 -9.81 -1.23 -11.53
C ARG A 63 -8.83 -2.04 -12.41
N TRP A 64 -7.81 -2.68 -11.84
CA TRP A 64 -6.73 -3.30 -12.62
C TRP A 64 -6.78 -4.82 -12.80
N GLU A 65 -7.66 -5.54 -12.09
CA GLU A 65 -7.66 -7.03 -12.10
C GLU A 65 -8.65 -7.69 -13.07
N ILE A 66 -9.37 -6.92 -13.90
CA ILE A 66 -10.31 -7.46 -14.90
C ILE A 66 -9.70 -7.46 -16.31
N SER A 67 -8.61 -8.22 -16.52
CA SER A 67 -8.24 -8.74 -17.87
C SER A 67 -7.12 -9.77 -17.82
N THR A 68 -7.42 -11.03 -17.48
CA THR A 68 -6.66 -12.19 -18.01
C THR A 68 -7.57 -13.41 -18.05
N GLN A 69 -8.21 -13.66 -19.19
CA GLN A 69 -8.98 -14.89 -19.37
C GLN A 69 -8.05 -16.08 -19.69
N GLN A 70 -8.20 -17.13 -18.88
CA GLN A 70 -8.46 -18.50 -19.36
C GLN A 70 -7.46 -19.12 -20.37
N SER A 71 -6.60 -20.01 -19.87
CA SER A 71 -6.04 -21.13 -20.64
C SER A 71 -5.70 -22.30 -19.71
N THR A 72 -6.36 -23.43 -19.93
CA THR A 72 -6.24 -24.66 -19.13
C THR A 72 -5.00 -25.47 -19.53
N PRO A 73 -4.16 -25.94 -18.59
CA PRO A 73 -3.13 -26.94 -18.87
C PRO A 73 -3.62 -28.37 -18.54
N PRO A 74 -3.36 -29.38 -19.38
CA PRO A 74 -3.54 -30.79 -19.00
C PRO A 74 -2.33 -31.34 -18.23
N SER A 75 -2.64 -32.18 -17.25
CA SER A 75 -1.84 -33.19 -16.52
C SER A 75 -0.31 -33.27 -16.68
N ALA A 76 0.38 -33.30 -15.53
CA ALA A 76 1.78 -33.68 -15.38
C ALA A 76 2.10 -35.11 -15.83
N PRO A 77 3.41 -35.44 -15.98
CA PRO A 77 3.94 -36.51 -15.13
C PRO A 77 5.22 -36.14 -14.34
N GLN A 78 5.55 -37.05 -13.42
CA GLN A 78 6.47 -36.96 -12.30
C GLN A 78 7.99 -37.07 -12.62
N VAL A 79 8.79 -36.76 -11.59
CA VAL A 79 10.21 -37.13 -11.34
C VAL A 79 11.32 -36.31 -12.04
N GLY A 80 12.07 -35.53 -11.23
CA GLY A 80 13.37 -34.95 -11.61
C GLY A 80 14.02 -34.23 -10.41
N LYS A 81 15.28 -34.57 -10.08
CA LYS A 81 15.98 -34.05 -8.88
C LYS A 81 16.67 -32.71 -9.14
N TYR A 82 16.76 -31.90 -8.08
CA TYR A 82 17.76 -30.87 -7.78
C TYR A 82 18.76 -30.46 -8.88
N GLN A 83 18.76 -29.16 -9.22
CA GLN A 83 20.02 -28.41 -9.22
C GLN A 83 19.82 -26.94 -8.87
N LYS A 84 20.89 -26.32 -8.35
CA LYS A 84 20.94 -25.01 -7.72
C LYS A 84 21.84 -24.11 -8.55
N GLU A 85 21.27 -23.14 -9.28
CA GLU A 85 22.07 -22.16 -10.02
C GLU A 85 21.83 -20.74 -9.50
N HIS A 86 22.92 -20.12 -9.04
CA HIS A 86 22.98 -18.70 -8.73
C HIS A 86 23.04 -17.89 -10.04
N LEU A 87 22.02 -17.07 -10.30
CA LEU A 87 22.13 -16.02 -11.31
C LEU A 87 22.69 -14.75 -10.67
N LYS A 88 23.83 -14.30 -11.21
CA LYS A 88 24.61 -13.15 -10.74
C LYS A 88 23.86 -11.84 -11.00
N CYS A 89 23.81 -10.96 -10.01
CA CYS A 89 23.61 -9.53 -10.28
C CYS A 89 24.80 -9.01 -11.09
N ILE A 90 24.53 -8.38 -12.22
CA ILE A 90 25.51 -7.53 -12.93
C ILE A 90 25.40 -6.14 -12.29
N VAL A 91 26.48 -5.70 -11.66
CA VAL A 91 26.65 -4.33 -11.16
C VAL A 91 27.60 -3.61 -12.12
N PRO A 92 27.20 -2.50 -12.77
CA PRO A 92 28.13 -1.60 -13.42
C PRO A 92 28.98 -0.86 -12.39
N GLU A 93 30.28 -0.96 -12.63
CA GLU A 93 31.40 -0.53 -11.83
C GLU A 93 31.42 0.99 -11.52
N VAL A 94 31.84 1.34 -10.31
CA VAL A 94 32.19 2.73 -9.93
C VAL A 94 33.55 3.06 -10.53
N LEU A 95 33.69 4.24 -11.12
CA LEU A 95 35.01 4.82 -11.41
C LEU A 95 35.03 6.28 -10.97
N GLU A 96 35.92 6.59 -10.02
CA GLU A 96 36.01 7.88 -9.36
C GLU A 96 37.09 8.79 -9.97
N SER A 97 36.77 10.08 -9.96
CA SER A 97 37.67 11.20 -9.62
C SER A 97 38.96 11.46 -10.42
N GLY A 98 38.96 12.61 -11.11
CA GLY A 98 40.14 13.32 -11.58
C GLY A 98 39.87 14.83 -11.70
N THR A 99 40.64 15.66 -11.01
CA THR A 99 40.38 17.11 -10.84
C THR A 99 41.32 18.01 -11.67
N ALA A 100 40.84 19.26 -11.88
CA ALA A 100 41.61 20.53 -12.00
C ALA A 100 41.70 21.27 -13.36
N SER A 101 41.08 22.47 -13.31
CA SER A 101 41.46 23.80 -13.84
C SER A 101 41.57 24.17 -15.34
N GLU A 102 40.88 25.30 -15.61
CA GLU A 102 41.26 26.46 -16.43
C GLU A 102 41.25 26.48 -17.98
N ALA A 103 40.27 27.25 -18.47
CA ALA A 103 40.42 28.39 -19.38
C ALA A 103 40.99 28.21 -20.81
N ALA A 104 40.08 28.25 -21.79
CA ALA A 104 40.23 29.12 -22.97
C ALA A 104 38.85 29.39 -23.63
N GLN A 105 38.70 30.56 -24.25
CA GLN A 105 37.51 30.94 -25.04
C GLN A 105 37.65 30.46 -26.50
N SER A 106 36.53 30.15 -27.17
CA SER A 106 36.12 30.78 -28.47
C SER A 106 35.41 29.83 -29.47
N THR A 107 34.18 30.23 -29.85
CA THR A 107 33.57 30.19 -31.22
C THR A 107 33.34 28.89 -32.02
N SER A 108 32.40 29.02 -32.97
CA SER A 108 32.19 28.21 -34.20
C SER A 108 31.35 26.93 -34.04
N VAL A 109 30.03 26.95 -34.27
CA VAL A 109 29.27 27.08 -35.57
C VAL A 109 29.06 25.72 -36.27
N CYS A 110 27.78 25.40 -36.51
CA CYS A 110 27.33 24.23 -37.26
C CYS A 110 27.47 24.44 -38.79
N PRO A 111 27.86 23.42 -39.58
CA PRO A 111 27.96 23.54 -41.03
C PRO A 111 26.61 23.33 -41.74
N ASN A 112 26.16 24.35 -42.47
CA ASN A 112 25.22 24.22 -43.59
C ASN A 112 26.00 23.93 -44.88
N PRO A 113 25.48 23.10 -45.80
CA PRO A 113 25.75 23.22 -47.23
C PRO A 113 24.59 23.99 -47.90
N SER A 114 24.91 25.13 -48.52
CA SER A 114 23.97 25.92 -49.32
C SER A 114 24.19 25.65 -50.81
N VAL A 115 23.12 25.42 -51.57
CA VAL A 115 23.09 25.65 -53.02
C VAL A 115 21.77 26.34 -53.37
N GLN A 116 21.87 27.52 -53.98
CA GLN A 116 20.72 28.35 -54.36
C GLN A 116 20.04 27.85 -55.65
N PRO A 117 18.73 28.06 -55.83
CA PRO A 117 18.11 28.10 -57.15
C PRO A 117 18.14 29.52 -57.74
N ARG A 118 18.55 29.63 -59.00
CA ARG A 118 18.63 30.87 -59.80
C ARG A 118 17.29 31.11 -60.50
N ALA A 119 16.83 32.36 -60.60
CA ALA A 119 15.60 32.69 -61.31
C ALA A 119 15.73 32.55 -62.84
N GLY A 120 14.69 32.02 -63.49
CA GLY A 120 14.54 31.91 -64.95
C GLY A 120 13.20 31.24 -65.28
N PRO A 121 12.36 31.79 -66.19
CA PRO A 121 10.96 31.41 -66.27
C PRO A 121 10.71 30.16 -67.13
N SER A 122 9.88 29.25 -66.64
CA SER A 122 9.24 28.22 -67.46
C SER A 122 7.77 28.12 -67.11
N LEU A 123 6.91 28.21 -68.12
CA LEU A 123 5.47 27.96 -67.97
C LEU A 123 5.24 26.46 -67.75
N ALA A 124 5.27 26.03 -66.48
CA ALA A 124 4.57 24.82 -66.08
C ALA A 124 3.14 25.23 -65.70
N LEU A 125 2.14 24.57 -66.27
CA LEU A 125 0.73 24.85 -65.98
C LEU A 125 0.50 24.86 -64.46
N SER A 126 -0.12 25.92 -63.97
CA SER A 126 -0.76 25.89 -62.67
C SER A 126 -1.84 24.81 -62.71
N THR A 127 -1.53 23.62 -62.19
CA THR A 127 -2.54 22.67 -61.70
C THR A 127 -3.22 23.35 -60.53
N ARG A 128 -4.18 24.21 -60.90
CA ARG A 128 -5.11 24.90 -60.04
C ARG A 128 -5.70 23.85 -59.10
N SER A 129 -5.22 23.80 -57.87
CA SER A 129 -5.84 23.04 -56.79
C SER A 129 -7.19 23.68 -56.56
N VAL A 130 -8.19 23.25 -57.33
CA VAL A 130 -9.57 23.72 -57.20
C VAL A 130 -9.98 23.39 -55.77
N PRO A 131 -10.30 24.39 -54.93
CA PRO A 131 -10.93 24.10 -53.65
C PRO A 131 -12.33 23.61 -53.99
N THR A 132 -12.54 22.30 -53.97
CA THR A 132 -13.87 21.67 -53.95
C THR A 132 -14.52 21.87 -52.59
N GLN A 133 -14.58 23.13 -52.15
CA GLN A 133 -15.33 23.55 -50.99
C GLN A 133 -16.78 23.78 -51.42
N THR A 134 -17.59 22.73 -51.31
CA THR A 134 -19.03 22.89 -51.17
C THR A 134 -19.29 23.58 -49.82
N PRO A 135 -19.83 24.81 -49.77
CA PRO A 135 -20.12 25.47 -48.50
C PRO A 135 -21.34 24.79 -47.88
N GLY A 136 -21.13 23.85 -46.97
CA GLY A 136 -22.25 23.17 -46.30
C GLY A 136 -22.02 21.74 -45.79
N SER A 137 -20.83 21.14 -45.95
CA SER A 137 -20.55 19.82 -45.38
C SER A 137 -19.52 19.91 -44.24
N PRO A 138 -19.80 19.41 -43.02
CA PRO A 138 -18.83 19.39 -41.95
C PRO A 138 -17.69 18.43 -42.30
N LEU A 139 -16.47 18.95 -42.40
CA LEU A 139 -15.28 18.14 -42.62
C LEU A 139 -15.07 17.21 -41.43
N ALA A 140 -15.35 15.91 -41.61
CA ALA A 140 -14.96 14.89 -40.66
C ALA A 140 -13.43 14.89 -40.52
N PRO A 141 -12.86 14.86 -39.30
CA PRO A 141 -11.43 14.78 -39.14
C PRO A 141 -10.89 13.46 -39.70
N CYS A 142 -9.67 13.51 -40.24
CA CYS A 142 -9.03 12.33 -40.82
C CYS A 142 -8.84 11.21 -39.79
N ASP A 143 -8.84 9.94 -40.20
CA ASP A 143 -8.71 8.82 -39.24
C ASP A 143 -7.42 8.90 -38.42
N SER A 144 -6.31 9.33 -39.03
CA SER A 144 -5.05 9.58 -38.33
C SER A 144 -5.15 10.72 -37.31
N CYS A 145 -5.96 11.75 -37.60
CA CYS A 145 -6.23 12.89 -36.75
C CYS A 145 -7.04 12.43 -35.51
N SER A 146 -8.11 11.67 -35.75
CA SER A 146 -8.97 11.07 -34.73
C SER A 146 -8.21 10.09 -33.84
N SER A 147 -7.35 9.25 -34.43
CA SER A 147 -6.47 8.32 -33.70
C SER A 147 -5.46 9.07 -32.81
N ALA A 148 -4.78 10.09 -33.35
CA ALA A 148 -3.83 10.90 -32.56
C ALA A 148 -4.52 11.64 -31.40
N GLN A 149 -5.73 12.17 -31.60
CA GLN A 149 -6.51 12.77 -30.53
C GLN A 149 -6.97 11.74 -29.49
N ALA A 150 -7.36 10.52 -29.90
CA ALA A 150 -7.70 9.45 -28.96
C ALA A 150 -6.52 9.07 -28.05
N SER A 151 -5.31 8.94 -28.60
CA SER A 151 -4.09 8.72 -27.81
C SER A 151 -3.76 9.91 -26.89
N LEU A 152 -4.00 11.15 -27.34
CA LEU A 152 -3.81 12.35 -26.51
C LEU A 152 -4.78 12.37 -25.31
N HIS A 153 -6.05 11.98 -25.51
CA HIS A 153 -7.03 11.80 -24.44
C HIS A 153 -6.63 10.68 -23.46
N GLU A 154 -6.07 9.57 -23.96
CA GLU A 154 -5.60 8.46 -23.13
C GLU A 154 -4.41 8.86 -22.24
N VAL A 155 -3.35 9.43 -22.83
CA VAL A 155 -2.19 9.92 -22.07
C VAL A 155 -2.60 11.03 -21.09
N GLY A 156 -3.55 11.88 -21.48
CA GLY A 156 -4.10 12.89 -20.58
C GLY A 156 -4.84 12.29 -19.39
N ARG A 157 -5.70 11.29 -19.60
CA ARG A 157 -6.36 10.56 -18.48
C ARG A 157 -5.34 9.88 -17.56
N ALA A 158 -4.26 9.33 -18.10
CA ALA A 158 -3.18 8.75 -17.29
C ALA A 158 -2.50 9.82 -16.41
N ILE A 159 -2.18 10.99 -16.96
CA ILE A 159 -1.59 12.12 -16.21
C ILE A 159 -2.56 12.66 -15.15
N THR A 160 -3.84 12.84 -15.49
CA THR A 160 -4.89 13.22 -14.54
C THR A 160 -4.99 12.20 -13.39
N SER A 161 -4.98 10.90 -13.70
CA SER A 161 -5.01 9.82 -12.70
C SER A 161 -3.79 9.83 -11.77
N ILE A 162 -2.58 10.05 -12.32
CA ILE A 162 -1.35 10.20 -11.54
C ILE A 162 -1.48 11.40 -10.59
N CYS A 163 -1.85 12.58 -11.09
CA CYS A 163 -2.09 13.77 -10.28
C CYS A 163 -3.09 13.50 -9.14
N GLN A 164 -4.25 12.91 -9.46
CA GLN A 164 -5.27 12.53 -8.48
C GLN A 164 -4.81 11.45 -7.48
N SER A 165 -3.88 10.56 -7.86
CA SER A 165 -3.31 9.56 -6.95
C SER A 165 -2.34 10.16 -5.93
N GLN A 166 -1.61 11.21 -6.34
CA GLN A 166 -0.61 11.90 -5.52
C GLN A 166 -1.16 13.17 -4.84
N ASN A 167 -2.49 13.40 -4.91
CA ASN A 167 -3.16 14.62 -4.44
C ASN A 167 -2.58 15.93 -5.02
N ILE A 168 -2.05 15.88 -6.25
CA ILE A 168 -1.53 17.04 -6.99
C ILE A 168 -2.70 17.65 -7.78
N PRO A 169 -2.94 18.97 -7.72
CA PRO A 169 -3.92 19.62 -8.56
C PRO A 169 -3.58 19.46 -10.05
N SER A 170 -4.44 18.73 -10.77
CA SER A 170 -4.40 18.65 -12.24
C SER A 170 -5.14 19.85 -12.83
N ALA A 171 -4.49 20.53 -13.78
CA ALA A 171 -5.14 21.54 -14.62
C ALA A 171 -5.75 20.89 -15.88
N LEU A 172 -5.22 19.74 -16.30
CA LEU A 172 -5.80 18.95 -17.38
C LEU A 172 -7.18 18.38 -17.02
N SER A 173 -7.39 17.92 -15.77
CA SER A 173 -8.72 17.48 -15.26
C SER A 173 -9.77 18.58 -15.43
N LYS A 174 -9.45 19.81 -15.01
CA LYS A 174 -10.36 20.96 -15.11
C LYS A 174 -10.67 21.33 -16.57
N PHE A 175 -9.72 21.14 -17.48
CA PHE A 175 -9.95 21.34 -18.90
C PHE A 175 -10.78 20.23 -19.53
N GLN A 176 -10.59 18.97 -19.09
CA GLN A 176 -11.40 17.82 -19.49
C GLN A 176 -12.86 17.99 -19.04
N GLU A 177 -13.10 18.32 -17.77
CA GLU A 177 -14.43 18.61 -17.21
C GLU A 177 -15.15 19.72 -18.02
N ALA A 178 -14.47 20.84 -18.27
CA ALA A 178 -15.03 21.95 -19.07
C ALA A 178 -15.29 21.61 -20.55
N LEU A 179 -14.59 20.63 -21.11
CA LEU A 179 -14.84 20.12 -22.46
C LEU A 179 -16.02 19.14 -22.51
N GLU A 180 -16.15 18.27 -21.51
CA GLU A 180 -17.25 17.29 -21.40
C GLU A 180 -18.62 17.98 -21.21
N ASP A 181 -18.67 19.05 -20.41
CA ASP A 181 -19.84 19.93 -20.29
C ASP A 181 -20.24 20.60 -21.62
N SER A 182 -19.30 20.76 -22.56
CA SER A 182 -19.49 21.45 -23.85
C SER A 182 -20.07 20.55 -24.97
N ALA A 183 -21.06 19.73 -24.62
CA ALA A 183 -21.90 18.94 -25.52
C ALA A 183 -21.13 18.00 -26.49
N GLY A 184 -20.48 16.97 -25.93
CA GLY A 184 -20.22 15.72 -26.66
C GLY A 184 -19.23 15.79 -27.84
N ARG A 185 -18.37 16.81 -27.91
CA ARG A 185 -17.32 16.88 -28.94
C ARG A 185 -16.29 15.76 -28.75
N ARG A 186 -16.32 14.76 -29.64
CA ARG A 186 -15.27 13.73 -29.73
C ARG A 186 -13.94 14.23 -30.28
N ASN A 187 -13.93 15.41 -30.92
CA ASN A 187 -12.77 15.93 -31.63
C ASN A 187 -12.44 17.34 -31.14
N LEU A 188 -11.18 17.54 -30.77
CA LEU A 188 -10.58 18.80 -30.33
C LEU A 188 -10.27 19.70 -31.53
N SER A 189 -10.48 21.01 -31.41
CA SER A 189 -9.96 21.98 -32.39
C SER A 189 -8.45 22.13 -32.26
N ALA A 190 -7.79 22.71 -33.27
CA ALA A 190 -6.36 22.98 -33.21
C ALA A 190 -5.96 23.88 -32.01
N THR A 191 -6.86 24.77 -31.60
CA THR A 191 -6.70 25.61 -30.39
C THR A 191 -6.79 24.76 -29.12
N ASP A 192 -7.76 23.85 -29.04
CA ASP A 192 -7.94 22.97 -27.88
C ASP A 192 -6.76 22.01 -27.71
N VAL A 193 -6.22 21.46 -28.79
CA VAL A 193 -5.00 20.62 -28.77
C VAL A 193 -3.79 21.43 -28.28
N SER A 194 -3.65 22.68 -28.72
CA SER A 194 -2.57 23.57 -28.28
C SER A 194 -2.69 23.91 -26.79
N TYR A 195 -3.90 24.18 -26.32
CA TYR A 195 -4.17 24.44 -24.90
C TYR A 195 -3.94 23.20 -24.03
N TRP A 196 -4.42 22.03 -24.49
CA TRP A 196 -4.21 20.73 -23.85
C TRP A 196 -2.73 20.44 -23.61
N ALA A 197 -1.88 20.62 -24.63
CA ALA A 197 -0.44 20.44 -24.49
C ALA A 197 0.17 21.38 -23.43
N SER A 198 -0.36 22.60 -23.30
CA SER A 198 0.08 23.55 -22.27
C SER A 198 -0.34 23.14 -20.85
N GLU A 199 -1.56 22.63 -20.66
CA GLU A 199 -2.02 22.12 -19.36
C GLU A 199 -1.33 20.81 -18.98
N GLN A 200 -1.10 19.92 -19.95
CA GLN A 200 -0.34 18.69 -19.78
C GLN A 200 1.10 18.98 -19.32
N SER A 201 1.76 19.97 -19.94
CA SER A 201 3.10 20.42 -19.55
C SER A 201 3.14 20.98 -18.12
N LYS A 202 2.12 21.75 -17.72
CA LYS A 202 1.99 22.25 -16.33
C LYS A 202 1.81 21.10 -15.34
N ASP A 203 0.98 20.11 -15.66
CA ASP A 203 0.74 18.95 -14.80
C ASP A 203 2.00 18.08 -14.63
N LEU A 204 2.70 17.78 -15.74
CA LEU A 204 4.00 17.09 -15.70
C LEU A 204 5.05 17.87 -14.89
N SER A 205 5.07 19.20 -14.98
CA SER A 205 5.95 20.05 -14.18
C SER A 205 5.64 19.99 -12.69
N ARG A 206 4.34 19.92 -12.30
CA ARG A 206 3.93 19.73 -10.89
C ARG A 206 4.29 18.33 -10.39
N ILE A 207 4.09 17.28 -11.20
CA ILE A 207 4.51 15.91 -10.90
C ILE A 207 6.02 15.86 -10.66
N ASN A 208 6.83 16.41 -11.56
CA ASN A 208 8.29 16.41 -11.41
C ASN A 208 8.76 17.15 -10.15
N LYS A 209 8.16 18.32 -9.85
CA LYS A 209 8.44 19.05 -8.60
C LYS A 209 8.05 18.27 -7.35
N HIS A 210 6.93 17.55 -7.38
CA HIS A 210 6.49 16.69 -6.27
C HIS A 210 7.46 15.51 -6.07
N LEU A 211 7.85 14.82 -7.15
CA LEU A 211 8.83 13.74 -7.12
C LEU A 211 10.19 14.21 -6.57
N GLN A 212 10.67 15.39 -6.99
CA GLN A 212 11.90 15.98 -6.45
C GLN A 212 11.78 16.27 -4.95
N GLY A 213 10.63 16.78 -4.49
CA GLY A 213 10.34 17.00 -3.07
C GLY A 213 10.36 15.69 -2.26
N LEU A 214 9.72 14.63 -2.76
CA LEU A 214 9.74 13.31 -2.13
C LEU A 214 11.17 12.74 -2.06
N LEU A 215 11.96 12.83 -3.14
CA LEU A 215 13.35 12.40 -3.14
C LEU A 215 14.20 13.17 -2.11
N GLN A 216 13.94 14.47 -1.94
CA GLN A 216 14.62 15.29 -0.92
C GLN A 216 14.16 14.95 0.51
N GLN A 217 12.94 14.45 0.71
CA GLN A 217 12.47 13.94 2.01
C GLN A 217 13.04 12.55 2.35
N LEU A 218 13.44 11.75 1.36
CA LEU A 218 14.06 10.44 1.59
C LEU A 218 15.51 10.51 2.08
N SER A 219 16.25 11.60 1.83
CA SER A 219 17.65 11.72 2.29
C SER A 219 17.82 11.84 3.81
N PRO A 220 17.06 12.66 4.58
CA PRO A 220 17.18 12.66 6.04
C PRO A 220 16.75 11.32 6.64
N VAL A 221 15.69 10.69 6.14
CA VAL A 221 15.23 9.37 6.62
C VAL A 221 16.28 8.28 6.39
N ARG A 222 17.03 8.32 5.28
CA ARG A 222 18.17 7.42 5.04
C ARG A 222 19.31 7.66 6.02
N ALA A 223 19.62 8.93 6.34
CA ALA A 223 20.67 9.27 7.31
C ALA A 223 20.28 8.87 8.74
N GLU A 224 19.03 9.11 9.15
CA GLU A 224 18.49 8.64 10.43
C GLU A 224 18.54 7.11 10.55
N LEU A 225 18.21 6.38 9.49
CA LEU A 225 18.30 4.92 9.45
C LEU A 225 19.75 4.42 9.62
N GLU A 226 20.72 5.10 9.00
CA GLU A 226 22.15 4.79 9.14
C GLU A 226 22.65 5.03 10.58
N GLU A 227 22.28 6.16 11.19
CA GLU A 227 22.61 6.47 12.58
C GLU A 227 21.95 5.50 13.58
N MET A 228 20.69 5.14 13.36
CA MET A 228 20.02 4.09 14.17
C MET A 228 20.70 2.73 14.00
N GLY A 229 21.23 2.41 12.81
CA GLY A 229 22.10 1.26 12.57
C GLY A 229 23.36 1.30 13.43
N LYS A 230 24.12 2.40 13.39
CA LYS A 230 25.33 2.59 14.23
C LYS A 230 25.03 2.50 15.73
N GLN A 231 23.88 3.02 16.18
CA GLN A 231 23.44 2.92 17.57
C GLN A 231 23.11 1.47 17.95
N LYS A 232 22.42 0.72 17.10
CA LYS A 232 22.16 -0.72 17.29
C LYS A 232 23.46 -1.51 17.43
N ASP A 233 24.41 -1.30 16.52
CA ASP A 233 25.71 -2.01 16.55
C ASP A 233 26.52 -1.67 17.82
N LYS A 234 26.44 -0.43 18.30
CA LYS A 234 27.05 0.00 19.56
C LYS A 234 26.40 -0.68 20.77
N LEU A 235 25.07 -0.74 20.82
CA LEU A 235 24.34 -1.42 21.89
C LEU A 235 24.61 -2.94 21.88
N GLN A 236 24.65 -3.56 20.69
CA GLN A 236 24.98 -4.98 20.56
C GLN A 236 26.38 -5.29 21.11
N LYS A 237 27.40 -4.49 20.75
CA LYS A 237 28.76 -4.62 21.32
C LYS A 237 28.78 -4.46 22.84
N GLN A 238 27.99 -3.55 23.40
CA GLN A 238 27.87 -3.39 24.86
C GLN A 238 27.24 -4.64 25.52
N VAL A 239 26.20 -5.23 24.92
CA VAL A 239 25.59 -6.47 25.42
C VAL A 239 26.58 -7.64 25.36
N GLU A 240 27.34 -7.76 24.27
CA GLU A 240 28.40 -8.76 24.12
C GLU A 240 29.51 -8.56 25.18
N ASP A 241 29.93 -7.33 25.45
CA ASP A 241 30.90 -6.98 26.49
C ASP A 241 30.40 -7.32 27.91
N PHE A 242 29.15 -6.98 28.23
CA PHE A 242 28.56 -7.32 29.53
C PHE A 242 28.38 -8.83 29.70
N SER A 243 27.98 -9.54 28.63
CA SER A 243 27.88 -11.01 28.65
C SER A 243 29.24 -11.66 28.89
N ARG A 244 30.30 -11.19 28.21
CA ARG A 244 31.68 -11.66 28.44
C ARG A 244 32.16 -11.41 29.88
N LYS A 245 31.92 -10.21 30.43
CA LYS A 245 32.25 -9.87 31.82
C LYS A 245 31.50 -10.73 32.82
N LEU A 246 30.19 -10.92 32.62
CA LEU A 246 29.36 -11.76 33.49
C LEU A 246 29.81 -13.22 33.48
N GLN A 247 30.24 -13.75 32.33
CA GLN A 247 30.77 -15.10 32.26
C GLN A 247 32.13 -15.24 32.94
N ALA A 248 33.01 -14.25 32.81
CA ALA A 248 34.29 -14.22 33.53
C ALA A 248 34.08 -14.17 35.05
N GLU A 249 33.14 -13.35 35.52
CA GLU A 249 32.79 -13.26 36.95
C GLU A 249 32.23 -14.58 37.50
N LYS A 250 31.32 -15.23 36.76
CA LYS A 250 30.81 -16.57 37.12
C LYS A 250 31.91 -17.63 37.21
N ASN A 251 32.88 -17.60 36.28
CA ASN A 251 34.01 -18.53 36.31
C ASN A 251 34.90 -18.26 37.54
N SER A 252 35.24 -16.99 37.80
CA SER A 252 36.00 -16.57 39.00
C SER A 252 35.30 -16.99 40.30
N GLN A 253 33.99 -16.77 40.41
CA GLN A 253 33.20 -17.17 41.57
C GLN A 253 33.19 -18.69 41.76
N ALA A 254 33.08 -19.48 40.68
CA ALA A 254 33.14 -20.93 40.74
C ALA A 254 34.53 -21.45 41.17
N GLU A 255 35.61 -20.82 40.71
CA GLU A 255 36.98 -21.11 41.13
C GLU A 255 37.19 -20.78 42.62
N GLN A 256 36.75 -19.61 43.08
CA GLN A 256 36.79 -19.22 44.50
C GLN A 256 35.98 -20.17 45.38
N GLN A 257 34.77 -20.55 44.97
CA GLN A 257 33.93 -21.49 45.71
C GLN A 257 34.59 -22.87 45.83
N LYS A 258 35.20 -23.37 44.74
CA LYS A 258 35.94 -24.63 44.74
C LYS A 258 37.19 -24.58 45.64
N ALA A 259 37.93 -23.47 45.61
CA ALA A 259 39.10 -23.27 46.47
C ALA A 259 38.71 -23.18 47.96
N ALA A 260 37.62 -22.49 48.28
CA ALA A 260 37.06 -22.42 49.63
C ALA A 260 36.59 -23.79 50.13
N GLU A 261 35.89 -24.57 49.29
CA GLU A 261 35.46 -25.93 49.63
C GLU A 261 36.66 -26.87 49.89
N GLN A 262 37.72 -26.77 49.08
CA GLN A 262 38.96 -27.52 49.29
C GLN A 262 39.68 -27.12 50.58
N SER A 263 39.76 -25.82 50.88
CA SER A 263 40.32 -25.30 52.13
C SER A 263 39.55 -25.78 53.36
N LEU A 264 38.21 -25.71 53.31
CA LEU A 264 37.34 -26.23 54.38
C LEU A 264 37.53 -27.74 54.59
N LYS A 265 37.63 -28.54 53.51
CA LYS A 265 37.91 -29.99 53.62
C LYS A 265 39.28 -30.27 54.25
N ALA A 266 40.30 -29.50 53.89
CA ALA A 266 41.63 -29.62 54.49
C ALA A 266 41.61 -29.28 55.99
N LYS A 267 40.97 -28.16 56.37
CA LYS A 267 40.83 -27.75 57.77
C LYS A 267 39.96 -28.69 58.60
N ALA A 268 38.90 -29.25 58.03
CA ALA A 268 38.09 -30.28 58.70
C ALA A 268 38.91 -31.55 58.98
N LYS A 269 39.77 -31.98 58.04
CA LYS A 269 40.70 -33.10 58.26
C LYS A 269 41.71 -32.79 59.37
N GLU A 270 42.37 -31.64 59.31
CA GLU A 270 43.32 -31.17 60.33
C GLU A 270 42.68 -31.12 61.73
N HIS A 271 41.46 -30.59 61.85
CA HIS A 271 40.70 -30.62 63.10
C HIS A 271 40.38 -32.04 63.57
N SER A 272 39.97 -32.95 62.68
CA SER A 272 39.70 -34.34 63.07
C SER A 272 40.96 -35.07 63.57
N GLU A 273 42.12 -34.79 62.97
CA GLU A 273 43.40 -35.33 63.41
C GLU A 273 43.88 -34.69 64.73
N ALA A 274 43.53 -33.43 65.00
CA ALA A 274 43.82 -32.78 66.28
C ALA A 274 42.92 -33.30 67.41
N VAL A 275 41.63 -33.52 67.15
CA VAL A 275 40.70 -34.11 68.12
C VAL A 275 41.14 -35.53 68.50
N ALA A 276 41.49 -36.38 67.52
CA ALA A 276 41.96 -37.74 67.80
C ALA A 276 43.22 -37.78 68.70
N ARG A 277 44.15 -36.83 68.52
CA ARG A 277 45.32 -36.67 69.40
C ARG A 277 44.91 -36.28 70.83
N LEU A 278 44.03 -35.29 70.98
CA LEU A 278 43.54 -34.87 72.30
C LEU A 278 42.75 -35.96 73.02
N GLU A 279 42.01 -36.80 72.29
CA GLU A 279 41.33 -37.95 72.87
C GLU A 279 42.32 -38.98 73.41
N GLN A 280 43.39 -39.28 72.65
CA GLN A 280 44.49 -40.13 73.10
C GLN A 280 45.19 -39.54 74.34
N ASP A 281 45.61 -38.27 74.30
CA ASP A 281 46.29 -37.60 75.43
C ASP A 281 45.43 -37.61 76.70
N LYS A 282 44.11 -37.40 76.57
CA LYS A 282 43.12 -37.48 77.66
C LYS A 282 43.02 -38.89 78.25
N ASP A 283 43.04 -39.92 77.41
CA ASP A 283 43.01 -41.32 77.87
C ASP A 283 44.35 -41.72 78.50
N ASP A 284 45.47 -41.15 78.06
CA ASP A 284 46.81 -41.34 78.66
C ASP A 284 46.89 -40.68 80.06
N LEU A 285 46.38 -39.45 80.20
CA LEU A 285 46.29 -38.75 81.48
C LEU A 285 45.35 -39.44 82.48
N ARG A 286 44.26 -40.08 82.02
CA ARG A 286 43.41 -40.92 82.89
C ARG A 286 44.20 -42.07 83.50
N ARG A 287 44.94 -42.83 82.67
CA ARG A 287 45.79 -43.93 83.14
C ARG A 287 46.88 -43.45 84.10
N GLY A 288 47.47 -42.29 83.85
CA GLY A 288 48.42 -41.65 84.77
C GLY A 288 47.80 -41.25 86.12
N THR A 289 46.57 -40.74 86.11
CA THR A 289 45.84 -40.33 87.33
C THR A 289 45.46 -41.53 88.20
N GLU A 290 45.05 -42.64 87.59
CA GLU A 290 44.73 -43.90 88.28
C GLU A 290 45.96 -44.51 88.98
N LEU A 291 47.15 -44.36 88.37
CA LEU A 291 48.43 -44.77 88.99
C LEU A 291 48.84 -43.88 90.18
N LEU A 292 48.53 -42.58 90.14
CA LEU A 292 48.85 -41.63 91.21
C LEU A 292 47.93 -41.71 92.43
N GLY A 293 46.77 -42.36 92.32
CA GLY A 293 45.79 -42.52 93.42
C GLY A 293 46.23 -43.41 94.60
N HIS A 294 47.44 -44.00 94.57
CA HIS A 294 47.91 -45.01 95.52
C HIS A 294 49.03 -44.54 96.49
N GLY A 295 49.40 -43.26 96.50
CA GLY A 295 50.45 -42.70 97.37
C GLY A 295 49.92 -41.63 98.33
N GLY A 296 49.87 -41.91 99.64
CA GLY A 296 49.35 -40.98 100.65
C GLY A 296 50.40 -40.39 101.60
N SER A 297 50.19 -39.12 101.97
CA SER A 297 50.51 -38.44 103.25
C SER A 297 51.97 -38.37 103.77
N VAL A 298 52.34 -37.24 104.42
CA VAL A 298 52.88 -37.12 105.81
C VAL A 298 53.46 -35.69 106.11
N PHE A 299 53.35 -35.26 107.38
CA PHE A 299 53.83 -33.99 108.02
C PHE A 299 55.14 -34.23 108.86
N PRO A 300 55.86 -33.25 109.51
CA PRO A 300 55.44 -31.90 109.93
C PRO A 300 56.52 -30.75 109.84
N GLU A 301 56.16 -29.60 110.43
CA GLU A 301 56.93 -28.50 111.06
C GLU A 301 58.48 -28.42 111.00
N LEU A 302 58.98 -27.23 110.59
CA LEU A 302 60.25 -26.63 111.03
C LEU A 302 60.11 -25.10 111.09
N SER A 303 60.72 -24.46 112.11
CA SER A 303 60.52 -23.02 112.41
C SER A 303 61.83 -22.24 112.52
N LYS A 304 61.80 -20.98 112.05
CA LYS A 304 62.81 -19.90 112.17
C LYS A 304 63.84 -19.73 111.03
N THR A 305 64.32 -20.79 110.39
CA THR A 305 64.95 -20.65 109.05
C THR A 305 63.87 -20.32 108.01
N THR A 306 62.72 -20.96 108.16
CA THR A 306 61.45 -20.75 107.44
C THR A 306 61.10 -19.29 107.27
N LEU A 307 61.27 -18.43 108.28
CA LEU A 307 60.87 -17.01 108.22
C LEU A 307 61.77 -16.16 107.31
N LEU A 308 63.06 -16.46 107.23
CA LEU A 308 63.98 -15.76 106.29
C LEU A 308 63.80 -16.27 104.87
N GLU A 309 63.53 -17.57 104.73
CA GLU A 309 63.22 -18.21 103.46
C GLU A 309 61.84 -17.75 102.95
N GLU A 310 60.85 -17.55 103.82
CA GLU A 310 59.55 -16.89 103.55
C GLU A 310 59.73 -15.44 103.12
N VAL A 311 60.58 -14.64 103.78
CA VAL A 311 60.80 -13.24 103.34
C VAL A 311 61.48 -13.18 101.97
N SER A 312 62.43 -14.07 101.69
CA SER A 312 63.08 -14.19 100.37
C SER A 312 62.10 -14.65 99.29
N THR A 313 61.36 -15.75 99.54
CA THR A 313 60.37 -16.30 98.60
C THR A 313 59.18 -15.36 98.41
N THR A 314 58.73 -14.62 99.43
CA THR A 314 57.69 -13.59 99.27
C THR A 314 58.18 -12.36 98.50
N MET A 315 59.46 -11.99 98.56
CA MET A 315 60.01 -10.98 97.65
C MET A 315 60.04 -11.46 96.20
N VAL A 316 60.48 -12.70 95.96
CA VAL A 316 60.48 -13.31 94.61
C VAL A 316 59.04 -13.43 94.09
N ALA A 317 58.11 -13.91 94.91
CA ALA A 317 56.69 -14.00 94.57
C ALA A 317 56.08 -12.62 94.27
N ARG A 318 56.41 -11.57 95.04
CA ARG A 318 55.98 -10.19 94.74
C ARG A 318 56.53 -9.70 93.39
N SER A 319 57.78 -9.98 93.07
CA SER A 319 58.35 -9.64 91.76
C SER A 319 57.63 -10.36 90.62
N GLN A 320 57.31 -11.64 90.79
CA GLN A 320 56.53 -12.40 89.81
C GLN A 320 55.09 -11.91 89.68
N VAL A 321 54.45 -11.51 90.80
CA VAL A 321 53.11 -10.90 90.78
C VAL A 321 53.12 -9.59 89.99
N LEU A 322 54.10 -8.71 90.20
CA LEU A 322 54.23 -7.46 89.42
C LEU A 322 54.44 -7.73 87.91
N GLU A 323 55.28 -8.71 87.57
CA GLU A 323 55.52 -9.11 86.17
C GLU A 323 54.27 -9.75 85.52
N LEU A 324 53.46 -10.47 86.31
CA LEU A 324 52.16 -11.01 85.89
C LEU A 324 51.10 -9.91 85.75
N GLU A 325 51.08 -8.92 86.65
CA GLU A 325 50.19 -7.76 86.57
C GLU A 325 50.46 -6.93 85.30
N GLU A 326 51.74 -6.68 84.96
CA GLU A 326 52.11 -6.01 83.70
C GLU A 326 51.66 -6.82 82.48
N LYS A 327 51.91 -8.14 82.46
CA LYS A 327 51.44 -9.02 81.37
C LYS A 327 49.92 -9.02 81.24
N VAL A 328 49.20 -9.03 82.36
CA VAL A 328 47.72 -8.94 82.38
C VAL A 328 47.26 -7.59 81.82
N GLN A 329 47.91 -6.47 82.16
CA GLN A 329 47.57 -5.16 81.58
C GLN A 329 47.79 -5.14 80.06
N VAL A 330 48.93 -5.64 79.58
CA VAL A 330 49.23 -5.71 78.13
C VAL A 330 48.22 -6.59 77.38
N LEU A 331 47.91 -7.79 77.91
CA LEU A 331 46.92 -8.69 77.32
C LEU A 331 45.49 -8.10 77.37
N THR A 332 45.16 -7.33 78.41
CA THR A 332 43.89 -6.61 78.51
C THR A 332 43.78 -5.53 77.43
N GLY A 333 44.82 -4.71 77.23
CA GLY A 333 44.85 -3.71 76.16
C GLY A 333 44.78 -4.34 74.76
N GLN A 334 45.43 -5.49 74.55
CA GLN A 334 45.32 -6.25 73.29
C GLN A 334 43.90 -6.80 73.07
N ARG A 335 43.26 -7.36 74.10
CA ARG A 335 41.86 -7.81 74.05
C ARG A 335 40.94 -6.65 73.67
N ASP A 336 41.07 -5.52 74.33
CA ASP A 336 40.18 -4.37 74.14
C ASP A 336 40.35 -3.76 72.73
N SER A 337 41.58 -3.73 72.20
CA SER A 337 41.86 -3.35 70.80
C SER A 337 41.19 -4.32 69.80
N LEU A 338 41.31 -5.63 70.02
CA LEU A 338 40.68 -6.64 69.16
C LEU A 338 39.14 -6.62 69.25
N GLU A 339 38.59 -6.38 70.44
CA GLU A 339 37.14 -6.19 70.64
C GLU A 339 36.65 -4.94 69.89
N GLN A 340 37.41 -3.84 69.92
CA GLN A 340 37.09 -2.64 69.17
C GLN A 340 37.14 -2.87 67.65
N GLU A 341 38.14 -3.59 67.13
CA GLU A 341 38.21 -3.99 65.71
C GLU A 341 37.06 -4.92 65.29
N LEU A 342 36.70 -5.89 66.13
CA LEU A 342 35.53 -6.76 65.93
C LEU A 342 34.22 -5.97 65.91
N SER A 343 34.06 -4.98 66.80
CA SER A 343 32.88 -4.10 66.80
C SER A 343 32.80 -3.26 65.54
N ALA A 344 33.92 -2.69 65.07
CA ALA A 344 33.99 -1.86 63.88
C ALA A 344 33.72 -2.66 62.59
N THR A 345 34.27 -3.87 62.48
CA THR A 345 34.01 -4.77 61.34
C THR A 345 32.57 -5.25 61.32
N ARG A 346 31.99 -5.59 62.49
CA ARG A 346 30.58 -5.93 62.62
C ARG A 346 29.66 -4.79 62.14
N VAL A 347 29.90 -3.55 62.58
CA VAL A 347 29.09 -2.39 62.16
C VAL A 347 29.19 -2.14 60.66
N ARG A 348 30.37 -2.30 60.04
CA ARG A 348 30.52 -2.20 58.58
C ARG A 348 29.71 -3.28 57.85
N LEU A 349 29.79 -4.54 58.29
CA LEU A 349 29.02 -5.64 57.70
C LEU A 349 27.50 -5.44 57.87
N GLU A 350 27.04 -4.94 59.03
CA GLU A 350 25.62 -4.60 59.25
C GLU A 350 25.17 -3.44 58.33
N GLN A 351 26.03 -2.44 58.09
CA GLN A 351 25.77 -1.36 57.13
C GLN A 351 25.72 -1.88 55.68
N GLU A 352 26.69 -2.68 55.24
CA GLU A 352 26.73 -3.28 53.90
C GLU A 352 25.52 -4.19 53.63
N LEU A 353 25.14 -5.03 54.60
CA LEU A 353 23.92 -5.85 54.54
C LEU A 353 22.65 -4.98 54.45
N SER A 354 22.60 -3.85 55.17
CA SER A 354 21.46 -2.92 55.09
C SER A 354 21.36 -2.25 53.72
N ALA A 355 22.48 -1.81 53.14
CA ALA A 355 22.55 -1.20 51.82
C ALA A 355 22.15 -2.20 50.72
N SER A 356 22.69 -3.42 50.79
CA SER A 356 22.34 -4.53 49.89
C SER A 356 20.85 -4.88 49.96
N ARG A 357 20.26 -4.92 51.16
CA ARG A 357 18.81 -5.13 51.35
C ARG A 357 17.96 -4.03 50.72
N VAL A 358 18.35 -2.76 50.85
CA VAL A 358 17.64 -1.63 50.22
C VAL A 358 17.70 -1.74 48.69
N GLN A 359 18.87 -2.07 48.13
CA GLN A 359 19.02 -2.23 46.69
C GLN A 359 18.20 -3.42 46.17
N LEU A 360 18.18 -4.56 46.86
CA LEU A 360 17.33 -5.70 46.52
C LEU A 360 15.83 -5.33 46.51
N GLN A 361 15.38 -4.55 47.50
CA GLN A 361 13.98 -4.10 47.57
C GLN A 361 13.64 -3.12 46.43
N LYS A 362 14.58 -2.27 46.01
CA LYS A 362 14.42 -1.38 44.85
C LYS A 362 14.26 -2.19 43.55
N GLU A 363 15.12 -3.18 43.32
CA GLU A 363 15.02 -4.06 42.15
C GLU A 363 13.72 -4.88 42.17
N LYS A 364 13.28 -5.37 43.34
CA LYS A 364 11.98 -6.04 43.49
C LYS A 364 10.81 -5.15 43.04
N VAL A 365 10.76 -3.89 43.51
CA VAL A 365 9.72 -2.93 43.11
C VAL A 365 9.82 -2.59 41.62
N HIS A 366 11.03 -2.56 41.06
CA HIS A 366 11.23 -2.36 39.61
C HIS A 366 10.64 -3.54 38.81
N VAL A 367 10.94 -4.78 39.18
CA VAL A 367 10.37 -5.99 38.56
C VAL A 367 8.83 -6.02 38.68
N GLU A 368 8.27 -5.73 39.85
CA GLU A 368 6.81 -5.64 40.05
C GLU A 368 6.16 -4.56 39.16
N SER A 369 6.88 -3.47 38.87
CA SER A 369 6.41 -2.43 37.95
C SER A 369 6.51 -2.84 36.49
N LEU A 370 7.50 -3.64 36.11
CA LEU A 370 7.64 -4.18 34.75
C LEU A 370 6.55 -5.22 34.46
N LEU A 371 6.28 -6.13 35.41
CA LEU A 371 5.20 -7.11 35.31
C LEU A 371 3.83 -6.45 35.10
N ARG A 372 3.49 -5.42 35.89
CA ARG A 372 2.26 -4.63 35.68
C ARG A 372 2.21 -3.90 34.34
N HIS A 373 3.35 -3.58 33.74
CA HIS A 373 3.41 -3.00 32.39
C HIS A 373 3.17 -4.07 31.32
N GLU A 374 3.76 -5.25 31.47
CA GLU A 374 3.55 -6.42 30.61
C GLU A 374 2.08 -6.87 30.62
N GLU A 375 1.47 -7.02 31.80
CA GLU A 375 0.03 -7.31 31.95
C GLU A 375 -0.85 -6.25 31.24
N SER A 376 -0.50 -4.96 31.36
CA SER A 376 -1.22 -3.87 30.67
C SER A 376 -1.04 -3.93 29.15
N LEU A 377 0.14 -4.33 28.66
CA LEU A 377 0.42 -4.50 27.25
C LEU A 377 -0.35 -5.70 26.69
N GLN A 378 -0.33 -6.83 27.39
CA GLN A 378 -1.05 -8.05 27.03
C GLN A 378 -2.57 -7.81 27.00
N ALA A 379 -3.12 -7.12 28.01
CA ALA A 379 -4.54 -6.75 28.01
C ALA A 379 -4.92 -5.89 26.79
N LYS A 380 -4.08 -4.92 26.41
CA LYS A 380 -4.29 -4.11 25.19
C LYS A 380 -4.19 -4.94 23.92
N GLN A 381 -3.24 -5.87 23.83
CA GLN A 381 -3.12 -6.79 22.69
C GLN A 381 -4.39 -7.65 22.56
N SER A 382 -4.89 -8.23 23.65
CA SER A 382 -6.15 -8.99 23.64
C SER A 382 -7.36 -8.15 23.23
N THR A 383 -7.46 -6.89 23.69
CA THR A 383 -8.53 -5.98 23.24
C THR A 383 -8.42 -5.63 21.74
N LEU A 384 -7.20 -5.40 21.23
CA LEU A 384 -6.99 -5.11 19.81
C LEU A 384 -7.32 -6.31 18.92
N LEU A 385 -6.98 -7.54 19.34
CA LEU A 385 -7.39 -8.76 18.66
C LEU A 385 -8.92 -8.89 18.63
N GLN A 386 -9.59 -8.70 19.76
CA GLN A 386 -11.06 -8.73 19.82
C GLN A 386 -11.72 -7.66 18.94
N GLN A 387 -11.07 -6.50 18.75
CA GLN A 387 -11.52 -5.46 17.82
C GLN A 387 -11.32 -5.87 16.36
N LEU A 388 -10.21 -6.53 16.03
CA LEU A 388 -9.98 -7.10 14.71
C LEU A 388 -11.04 -8.15 14.38
N ASP A 389 -11.27 -9.10 15.29
CA ASP A 389 -12.33 -10.13 15.18
C ASP A 389 -13.75 -9.54 15.05
N SER A 390 -13.97 -8.28 15.48
CA SER A 390 -15.24 -7.57 15.25
C SER A 390 -15.33 -6.91 13.88
N LEU A 391 -14.23 -6.35 13.38
CA LEU A 391 -14.18 -5.78 12.04
C LEU A 391 -14.27 -6.88 10.97
N ASP A 392 -13.63 -8.04 11.19
CA ASP A 392 -13.71 -9.17 10.28
C ASP A 392 -15.16 -9.68 10.15
N ARG A 393 -15.90 -9.78 11.27
CA ARG A 393 -17.34 -10.11 11.25
C ARG A 393 -18.19 -9.04 10.56
N GLU A 394 -17.93 -7.76 10.81
CA GLU A 394 -18.61 -6.66 10.10
C GLU A 394 -18.34 -6.71 8.58
N LEU A 395 -17.14 -7.11 8.16
CA LEU A 395 -16.81 -7.31 6.75
C LEU A 395 -17.53 -8.53 6.15
N GLU A 396 -17.61 -9.66 6.86
CA GLU A 396 -18.38 -10.84 6.43
C GLU A 396 -19.88 -10.51 6.28
N GLU A 397 -20.47 -9.81 7.25
CA GLU A 397 -21.87 -9.36 7.21
C GLU A 397 -22.13 -8.39 6.03
N LEU A 398 -21.22 -7.43 5.79
CA LEU A 398 -21.34 -6.50 4.65
C LEU A 398 -21.15 -7.20 3.29
N GLN A 399 -20.26 -8.19 3.20
CA GLN A 399 -20.08 -8.99 1.98
C GLN A 399 -21.31 -9.85 1.68
N ALA A 400 -21.91 -10.47 2.69
CA ALA A 400 -23.17 -11.22 2.54
C ALA A 400 -24.31 -10.31 2.06
N SER A 401 -24.49 -9.14 2.71
CA SER A 401 -25.52 -8.17 2.32
C SER A 401 -25.30 -7.58 0.91
N LEU A 402 -24.04 -7.38 0.49
CA LEU A 402 -23.72 -6.99 -0.88
C LEU A 402 -24.12 -8.09 -1.88
N GLY A 403 -23.82 -9.36 -1.58
CA GLY A 403 -24.21 -10.50 -2.41
C GLY A 403 -25.73 -10.61 -2.60
N GLU A 404 -26.50 -10.48 -1.50
CA GLU A 404 -27.97 -10.44 -1.55
C GLU A 404 -28.48 -9.27 -2.43
N ALA A 405 -27.91 -8.07 -2.27
CA ALA A 405 -28.27 -6.90 -3.06
C ALA A 405 -27.90 -7.03 -4.55
N GLU A 406 -26.80 -7.72 -4.88
CA GLU A 406 -26.41 -8.04 -6.25
C GLU A 406 -27.33 -9.09 -6.89
N GLU A 407 -27.75 -10.11 -6.14
CA GLU A 407 -28.77 -11.07 -6.58
C GLU A 407 -30.12 -10.38 -6.85
N ASP A 408 -30.60 -9.55 -5.92
CA ASP A 408 -31.86 -8.81 -6.09
C ASP A 408 -31.81 -7.86 -7.29
N LYS A 409 -30.68 -7.17 -7.49
CA LYS A 409 -30.45 -6.34 -8.68
C LYS A 409 -30.48 -7.18 -9.96
N ALA A 410 -29.91 -8.38 -9.98
CA ALA A 410 -29.95 -9.28 -11.12
C ALA A 410 -31.39 -9.73 -11.43
N ARG A 411 -32.16 -10.13 -10.40
CA ARG A 411 -33.59 -10.49 -10.53
C ARG A 411 -34.42 -9.34 -11.09
N LEU A 412 -34.22 -8.12 -10.60
CA LEU A 412 -34.92 -6.92 -11.09
C LEU A 412 -34.53 -6.56 -12.53
N ALA A 413 -33.26 -6.72 -12.91
CA ALA A 413 -32.80 -6.52 -14.28
C ALA A 413 -33.44 -7.51 -15.25
N GLU A 414 -33.53 -8.80 -14.87
CA GLU A 414 -34.20 -9.83 -15.66
C GLU A 414 -35.70 -9.53 -15.83
N GLN A 415 -36.40 -9.16 -14.75
CA GLN A 415 -37.81 -8.76 -14.80
C GLN A 415 -38.03 -7.54 -15.72
N LEU A 416 -37.12 -6.56 -15.68
CA LEU A 416 -37.19 -5.39 -16.54
C LEU A 416 -36.99 -5.76 -18.01
N GLU A 417 -36.02 -6.63 -18.32
CA GLU A 417 -35.81 -7.11 -19.68
C GLU A 417 -37.03 -7.89 -20.20
N GLN A 418 -37.58 -8.81 -19.41
CA GLN A 418 -38.79 -9.56 -19.75
C GLN A 418 -39.98 -8.62 -20.04
N SER A 419 -40.16 -7.56 -19.23
CA SER A 419 -41.20 -6.54 -19.42
C SER A 419 -40.98 -5.71 -20.70
N GLN A 420 -39.75 -5.30 -20.99
CA GLN A 420 -39.38 -4.60 -22.23
C GLN A 420 -39.59 -5.48 -23.46
N GLN A 421 -39.18 -6.76 -23.41
CA GLN A 421 -39.43 -7.71 -24.49
C GLN A 421 -40.94 -7.94 -24.72
N HIS A 422 -41.74 -8.03 -23.65
CA HIS A 422 -43.20 -8.23 -23.77
C HIS A 422 -43.89 -7.01 -24.38
N SER A 423 -43.63 -5.81 -23.86
CA SER A 423 -44.18 -4.56 -24.38
C SER A 423 -43.71 -4.25 -25.81
N GLY A 424 -42.44 -4.53 -26.14
CA GLY A 424 -41.92 -4.43 -27.51
C GLY A 424 -42.63 -5.36 -28.49
N LYS A 425 -42.86 -6.63 -28.12
CA LYS A 425 -43.65 -7.59 -28.91
C LYS A 425 -45.10 -7.12 -29.07
N GLN A 426 -45.70 -6.55 -28.03
CA GLN A 426 -47.07 -6.03 -28.07
C GLN A 426 -47.20 -4.83 -29.02
N LEU A 427 -46.27 -3.87 -28.97
CA LEU A 427 -46.22 -2.73 -29.89
C LEU A 427 -46.00 -3.17 -31.34
N GLN A 428 -45.09 -4.14 -31.57
CA GLN A 428 -44.87 -4.70 -32.91
C GLN A 428 -46.13 -5.41 -33.44
N ALA A 429 -46.84 -6.15 -32.60
CA ALA A 429 -48.11 -6.78 -32.97
C ALA A 429 -49.20 -5.74 -33.32
N GLN A 430 -49.32 -4.66 -32.54
CA GLN A 430 -50.25 -3.56 -32.83
C GLN A 430 -49.91 -2.87 -34.17
N GLN A 431 -48.63 -2.58 -34.43
CA GLN A 431 -48.20 -1.98 -35.70
C GLN A 431 -48.48 -2.90 -36.90
N LEU A 432 -48.23 -4.21 -36.77
CA LEU A 432 -48.54 -5.19 -37.80
C LEU A 432 -50.06 -5.30 -38.05
N GLN A 433 -50.88 -5.25 -36.99
CA GLN A 433 -52.34 -5.22 -37.13
C GLN A 433 -52.82 -3.96 -37.86
N ALA A 434 -52.31 -2.78 -37.50
CA ALA A 434 -52.63 -1.52 -38.18
C ALA A 434 -52.24 -1.54 -39.67
N ASN A 435 -51.01 -1.97 -39.99
CA ASN A 435 -50.55 -2.11 -41.36
C ASN A 435 -51.41 -3.13 -42.15
N THR A 436 -51.80 -4.23 -41.51
CA THR A 436 -52.64 -5.27 -42.15
C THR A 436 -54.05 -4.73 -42.45
N ALA A 437 -54.64 -3.96 -41.53
CA ALA A 437 -55.94 -3.32 -41.75
C ALA A 437 -55.89 -2.31 -42.91
N GLN A 438 -54.85 -1.47 -42.97
CA GLN A 438 -54.65 -0.51 -44.06
C GLN A 438 -54.47 -1.21 -45.42
N LEU A 439 -53.70 -2.30 -45.48
CA LEU A 439 -53.54 -3.10 -46.70
C LEU A 439 -54.85 -3.80 -47.12
N GLN A 440 -55.68 -4.23 -46.16
CA GLN A 440 -57.00 -4.80 -46.44
C GLN A 440 -57.96 -3.75 -47.02
N GLU A 441 -57.95 -2.53 -46.48
CA GLU A 441 -58.71 -1.39 -46.99
C GLU A 441 -58.30 -1.04 -48.43
N GLN A 442 -57.01 -0.86 -48.70
CA GLN A 442 -56.49 -0.62 -50.05
C GLN A 442 -56.83 -1.76 -51.03
N ALA A 443 -56.72 -3.02 -50.58
CA ALA A 443 -57.09 -4.17 -51.40
C ALA A 443 -58.60 -4.27 -51.67
N GLN A 444 -59.44 -3.70 -50.79
CA GLN A 444 -60.88 -3.57 -51.03
C GLN A 444 -61.16 -2.42 -52.00
N GLU A 445 -60.57 -1.24 -51.80
CA GLU A 445 -60.72 -0.09 -52.72
C GLU A 445 -60.30 -0.47 -54.15
N LEU A 446 -59.18 -1.17 -54.32
CA LEU A 446 -58.73 -1.67 -55.62
C LEU A 446 -59.72 -2.66 -56.24
N ARG A 447 -60.29 -3.59 -55.46
CA ARG A 447 -61.34 -4.51 -55.93
C ARG A 447 -62.63 -3.77 -56.32
N GLU A 448 -62.99 -2.72 -55.60
CA GLU A 448 -64.16 -1.90 -55.93
C GLU A 448 -63.93 -1.04 -57.18
N ARG A 449 -62.72 -0.51 -57.36
CA ARG A 449 -62.29 0.18 -58.58
C ARG A 449 -62.26 -0.76 -59.79
N GLU A 450 -61.70 -1.97 -59.65
CA GLU A 450 -61.70 -3.00 -60.69
C GLU A 450 -63.14 -3.38 -61.07
N ARG A 451 -64.01 -3.63 -60.07
CA ARG A 451 -65.45 -3.87 -60.29
C ARG A 451 -66.06 -2.72 -61.10
N LEU A 452 -65.85 -1.46 -60.70
CA LEU A 452 -66.41 -0.31 -61.43
C LEU A 452 -65.89 -0.21 -62.88
N LEU A 453 -64.60 -0.47 -63.12
CA LEU A 453 -64.02 -0.48 -64.47
C LEU A 453 -64.62 -1.59 -65.36
N VAL A 454 -64.91 -2.77 -64.79
CA VAL A 454 -65.55 -3.88 -65.52
C VAL A 454 -67.03 -3.59 -65.82
N PHE A 455 -67.75 -2.93 -64.91
CA PHE A 455 -69.16 -2.57 -65.11
C PHE A 455 -69.37 -1.33 -65.99
N PHE A 456 -68.38 -0.44 -66.09
CA PHE A 456 -68.46 0.81 -66.84
C PHE A 456 -67.20 1.05 -67.71
N PRO A 457 -66.92 0.20 -68.71
CA PRO A 457 -65.70 0.30 -69.53
C PRO A 457 -65.59 1.65 -70.27
N ASP A 458 -66.72 2.22 -70.70
CA ASP A 458 -66.78 3.48 -71.46
C ASP A 458 -66.31 4.71 -70.64
N LEU A 459 -66.24 4.61 -69.31
CA LEU A 459 -65.71 5.67 -68.43
C LEU A 459 -64.18 5.75 -68.44
N HIS A 460 -63.49 4.75 -69.02
CA HIS A 460 -62.04 4.75 -69.15
C HIS A 460 -61.62 4.57 -70.62
N MET A 461 -61.83 5.62 -71.42
CA MET A 461 -61.19 5.74 -72.73
C MET A 461 -59.72 6.12 -72.55
N PRO A 462 -58.75 5.28 -72.98
CA PRO A 462 -57.35 5.65 -72.98
C PRO A 462 -57.14 6.92 -73.82
N THR A 463 -56.26 7.83 -73.40
CA THR A 463 -56.04 9.11 -74.11
C THR A 463 -55.69 8.92 -75.60
N GLU A 464 -55.13 7.76 -75.94
CA GLU A 464 -54.74 7.31 -77.29
C GLU A 464 -55.92 7.00 -78.23
N THR A 465 -57.17 6.93 -77.74
CA THR A 465 -58.37 6.69 -78.55
C THR A 465 -59.21 7.95 -78.80
N GLN A 466 -58.79 9.10 -78.27
CA GLN A 466 -59.46 10.38 -78.51
C GLN A 466 -59.10 10.91 -79.91
N PHE A 467 -60.09 10.97 -80.81
CA PHE A 467 -59.92 11.52 -82.16
C PHE A 467 -60.70 12.84 -82.28
N GLU A 468 -59.97 13.95 -82.42
CA GLU A 468 -60.56 15.26 -82.70
C GLU A 468 -60.87 15.37 -84.21
N SER A 469 -62.16 15.44 -84.58
CA SER A 469 -62.59 15.67 -85.97
C SER A 469 -62.60 17.17 -86.28
N SER A 470 -61.95 17.56 -87.37
CA SER A 470 -61.89 18.94 -87.85
C SER A 470 -63.14 19.36 -88.63
N GLY A 471 -64.07 18.43 -88.88
CA GLY A 471 -65.33 18.69 -89.61
C GLY A 471 -65.18 18.74 -91.14
N ASN A 472 -63.96 18.69 -91.65
CA ASN A 472 -63.66 18.47 -93.07
C ASN A 472 -63.24 17.02 -93.30
N LEU A 473 -64.16 16.20 -93.81
CA LEU A 473 -63.96 14.76 -94.04
C LEU A 473 -62.68 14.43 -94.82
N THR A 474 -62.27 15.29 -95.76
CA THR A 474 -61.07 15.07 -96.59
C THR A 474 -59.77 15.31 -95.81
N GLU A 475 -59.75 16.32 -94.93
CA GLU A 475 -58.61 16.58 -94.04
C GLU A 475 -58.56 15.58 -92.90
N ASP A 476 -59.71 15.20 -92.32
CA ASP A 476 -59.80 14.17 -91.29
C ASP A 476 -59.32 12.80 -91.82
N MET A 477 -59.75 12.38 -93.01
CA MET A 477 -59.22 11.18 -93.66
C MET A 477 -57.71 11.26 -93.92
N LYS A 478 -57.20 12.42 -94.31
CA LYS A 478 -55.76 12.61 -94.57
C LYS A 478 -54.94 12.52 -93.28
N SER A 479 -55.41 13.17 -92.21
CA SER A 479 -54.82 13.11 -90.87
C SER A 479 -54.88 11.70 -90.30
N GLN A 480 -56.00 11.00 -90.47
CA GLN A 480 -56.15 9.61 -90.03
C GLN A 480 -55.27 8.65 -90.84
N LEU A 481 -55.12 8.84 -92.16
CA LEU A 481 -54.16 8.09 -92.98
C LEU A 481 -52.72 8.37 -92.55
N GLN A 482 -52.38 9.61 -92.19
CA GLN A 482 -51.04 9.97 -91.69
C GLN A 482 -50.78 9.36 -90.30
N ALA A 483 -51.76 9.37 -89.40
CA ALA A 483 -51.68 8.72 -88.10
C ALA A 483 -51.57 7.19 -88.22
N ASN A 484 -52.35 6.58 -89.12
CA ASN A 484 -52.26 5.15 -89.44
C ASN A 484 -50.89 4.81 -90.04
N LYS A 485 -50.33 5.67 -90.91
CA LYS A 485 -48.98 5.48 -91.43
C LYS A 485 -47.93 5.49 -90.31
N ILE A 486 -48.00 6.45 -89.37
CA ILE A 486 -47.10 6.49 -88.22
C ILE A 486 -47.28 5.24 -87.33
N ARG A 487 -48.52 4.81 -87.08
CA ARG A 487 -48.82 3.59 -86.31
C ARG A 487 -48.27 2.32 -86.99
N ILE A 488 -48.38 2.22 -88.32
CA ILE A 488 -47.76 1.14 -89.10
C ILE A 488 -46.22 1.20 -88.99
N GLU A 489 -45.61 2.37 -89.20
CA GLU A 489 -44.16 2.55 -89.05
C GLU A 489 -43.64 2.22 -87.63
N VAL A 490 -44.46 2.44 -86.58
CA VAL A 490 -44.15 2.01 -85.20
C VAL A 490 -44.27 0.50 -85.06
N LEU A 491 -45.37 -0.10 -85.50
CA LEU A 491 -45.58 -1.56 -85.45
C LEU A 491 -44.54 -2.35 -86.27
N GLU A 492 -44.08 -1.82 -87.41
CA GLU A 492 -42.98 -2.38 -88.19
C GLU A 492 -41.65 -2.31 -87.41
N ARG A 493 -41.40 -1.20 -86.71
CA ARG A 493 -40.21 -1.02 -85.85
C ARG A 493 -40.23 -1.96 -84.63
N GLU A 494 -41.40 -2.16 -84.03
CA GLU A 494 -41.61 -3.10 -82.93
C GLU A 494 -41.51 -4.55 -83.41
N ASN A 495 -42.09 -4.90 -84.56
CA ASN A 495 -41.93 -6.22 -85.16
C ASN A 495 -40.46 -6.53 -85.49
N THR A 496 -39.70 -5.60 -86.08
CA THR A 496 -38.27 -5.81 -86.32
C THR A 496 -37.45 -5.93 -85.02
N GLN A 497 -37.83 -5.21 -83.95
CA GLN A 497 -37.23 -5.42 -82.62
C GLN A 497 -37.60 -6.79 -82.03
N LEU A 498 -38.86 -7.21 -82.14
CA LEU A 498 -39.33 -8.52 -81.69
C LEU A 498 -38.62 -9.63 -82.47
N GLU A 499 -38.52 -9.56 -83.79
CA GLU A 499 -37.76 -10.49 -84.62
C GLU A 499 -36.28 -10.55 -84.20
N ALA A 500 -35.65 -9.40 -83.93
CA ALA A 500 -34.27 -9.36 -83.43
C ALA A 500 -34.11 -9.97 -82.02
N LEU A 501 -35.10 -9.81 -81.14
CA LEU A 501 -35.15 -10.48 -79.83
C LEU A 501 -35.41 -11.99 -79.98
N LEU A 502 -36.30 -12.40 -80.87
CA LEU A 502 -36.63 -13.80 -81.15
C LEU A 502 -35.44 -14.52 -81.79
N ALA A 503 -34.67 -13.84 -82.65
CA ALA A 503 -33.39 -14.32 -83.16
C ALA A 503 -32.33 -14.48 -82.06
N LYS A 504 -32.23 -13.54 -81.12
CA LYS A 504 -31.36 -13.65 -79.94
C LYS A 504 -31.77 -14.81 -79.02
N VAL A 505 -33.07 -15.01 -78.79
CA VAL A 505 -33.62 -16.13 -78.02
C VAL A 505 -33.33 -17.46 -78.71
N LYS A 506 -33.52 -17.56 -80.03
CA LYS A 506 -33.13 -18.75 -80.81
C LYS A 506 -31.63 -19.05 -80.70
N ALA A 507 -30.77 -18.04 -80.89
CA ALA A 507 -29.33 -18.20 -80.74
C ALA A 507 -28.92 -18.62 -79.30
N ALA A 508 -29.57 -18.08 -78.27
CA ALA A 508 -29.33 -18.48 -76.88
C ALA A 508 -29.84 -19.91 -76.56
N ALA A 509 -30.89 -20.38 -77.24
CA ALA A 509 -31.37 -21.76 -77.15
C ALA A 509 -30.45 -22.73 -77.89
N GLU A 510 -29.97 -22.38 -79.09
CA GLU A 510 -28.97 -23.16 -79.86
C GLU A 510 -27.62 -23.25 -79.14
N GLN A 511 -27.26 -22.23 -78.36
CA GLN A 511 -26.08 -22.21 -77.48
C GLN A 511 -26.31 -22.91 -76.12
N GLY A 512 -27.51 -23.45 -75.86
CA GLY A 512 -27.83 -24.21 -74.64
C GLY A 512 -27.88 -23.37 -73.35
N VAL A 513 -28.01 -22.04 -73.47
CA VAL A 513 -28.04 -21.11 -72.32
C VAL A 513 -29.46 -20.95 -71.75
N LEU A 514 -30.49 -21.24 -72.56
CA LEU A 514 -31.88 -21.35 -72.13
C LEU A 514 -32.20 -22.83 -71.84
N LYS A 515 -32.61 -23.13 -70.60
CA LYS A 515 -33.15 -24.43 -70.16
C LYS A 515 -34.67 -24.42 -70.16
#